data_AF-A0A164M1I2-F1
#
_entry.id   AF-A0A164M1I2-F1
#
_cell.length_a   1.000
_cell.length_b   1.000
_cell.length_c   1.000
_cell.angle_alpha   90.00
_cell.angle_beta   90.00
_cell.angle_gamma   90.00
#
_symmetry.space_group_name_H-M   'P 1'
#
loop_
_entity.id
_entity.type
_entity.pdbx_description
1 polymer ?
#
loop_
_entity_poly.entity_id
_entity_poly.type
_entity_poly.pdbx_seq_one_letter_code
_entity_poly.pdbx_strand_id
1 'polypeptide(L)'
;MNEMLKKEDKTLEQTLKKFLDRIIDEIDFQRKNQEDIAKIVGISPGTLSKNLTGKNQFGFWNLIKLLNILYPSDFHKQRKMLHTFCSVTTSKKNLRIAMEYANAKGDLSLLKLLVDRERKSSLAMNREWAYVYEMVLLRSNGTIKKQELLSRLEDHKGSKIIKTIEMKVLCGILTYYTMYDLEK
;
A
#
# COMPACT_ATOMS: atom_id res chain seq x y z
N MET A 1 22.14 9.66 -17.22
CA MET A 1 21.27 9.38 -16.06
C MET A 1 20.74 10.70 -15.54
N ASN A 2 19.42 10.93 -15.66
CA ASN A 2 18.75 12.23 -15.60
C ASN A 2 18.82 12.87 -14.18
N GLU A 3 19.13 14.16 -14.07
CA GLU A 3 19.30 14.87 -12.78
C GLU A 3 18.03 14.86 -11.91
N MET A 4 16.85 14.83 -12.55
CA MET A 4 15.56 14.75 -11.86
C MET A 4 15.39 13.44 -11.07
N LEU A 5 15.81 12.30 -11.64
CA LEU A 5 15.71 10.99 -10.98
C LEU A 5 16.60 10.94 -9.73
N LYS A 6 17.82 11.51 -9.81
CA LYS A 6 18.73 11.61 -8.67
C LYS A 6 18.16 12.47 -7.53
N LYS A 7 17.41 13.53 -7.87
CA LYS A 7 16.77 14.41 -6.89
C LYS A 7 15.58 13.73 -6.20
N GLU A 8 14.78 12.98 -6.94
CA GLU A 8 13.67 12.18 -6.40
C GLU A 8 14.18 11.08 -5.45
N ASP A 9 15.20 10.32 -5.87
CA ASP A 9 15.79 9.26 -5.05
C ASP A 9 16.36 9.80 -3.73
N LYS A 10 17.11 10.91 -3.79
CA LYS A 10 17.62 11.58 -2.58
C LYS A 10 16.50 12.05 -1.64
N THR A 11 15.38 12.48 -2.19
CA THR A 11 14.21 12.92 -1.40
C THR A 11 13.52 11.73 -0.71
N LEU A 12 13.40 10.60 -1.40
CA LEU A 12 12.84 9.36 -0.85
C LEU A 12 13.72 8.81 0.28
N GLU A 13 15.03 8.77 0.11
CA GLU A 13 15.99 8.33 1.13
C GLU A 13 15.91 9.19 2.40
N GLN A 14 15.88 10.52 2.25
CA GLN A 14 15.73 11.43 3.38
C GLN A 14 14.40 11.25 4.10
N THR A 15 13.32 11.02 3.36
CA THR A 15 11.99 10.80 3.94
C THR A 15 11.93 9.46 4.67
N LEU A 16 12.52 8.41 4.10
CA LEU A 16 12.64 7.10 4.75
C LEU A 16 13.44 7.21 6.05
N LYS A 17 14.58 7.90 6.04
CA LYS A 17 15.39 8.11 7.25
C LYS A 17 14.56 8.80 8.34
N LYS A 18 13.92 9.93 8.03
CA LYS A 18 13.04 10.64 8.98
C LYS A 18 11.88 9.77 9.49
N PHE A 19 11.34 8.90 8.66
CA PHE A 19 10.30 7.96 9.05
C PHE A 19 10.82 6.92 10.05
N LEU A 20 12.00 6.36 9.82
CA LEU A 20 12.63 5.39 10.72
C LEU A 20 13.08 6.03 12.03
N ASP A 21 13.67 7.23 11.97
CA ASP A 21 14.08 8.00 13.16
C ASP A 21 12.86 8.23 14.08
N ARG A 22 11.71 8.62 13.53
CA ARG A 22 10.47 8.78 14.31
C ARG A 22 9.97 7.48 14.96
N ILE A 23 10.19 6.33 14.33
CA ILE A 23 9.84 5.04 14.93
C ILE A 23 10.78 4.74 16.10
N ILE A 24 12.08 5.00 15.93
CA ILE A 24 13.09 4.80 16.98
C ILE A 24 12.80 5.72 18.17
N ASP A 25 12.57 7.02 17.91
CA ASP A 25 12.24 8.01 18.94
C ASP A 25 11.00 7.58 19.74
N GLU A 26 9.97 7.04 19.08
CA GLU A 26 8.76 6.56 19.75
C GLU A 26 9.01 5.31 20.60
N ILE A 27 9.83 4.36 20.10
CA ILE A 27 10.24 3.17 20.87
C ILE A 27 10.96 3.61 22.15
N ASP A 28 11.90 4.54 22.03
CA ASP A 28 12.72 5.04 23.12
C ASP A 28 11.89 5.86 24.12
N PHE A 29 11.01 6.73 23.62
CA PHE A 29 10.07 7.52 24.44
C PHE A 29 9.16 6.61 25.29
N GLN A 30 8.66 5.53 24.71
CA GLN A 30 7.83 4.55 25.41
C GLN A 30 8.66 3.56 26.26
N ARG A 31 9.99 3.67 26.27
CA ARG A 31 10.93 2.79 26.98
C ARG A 31 10.69 1.31 26.67
N LYS A 32 10.31 0.98 25.44
CA LYS A 32 10.04 -0.39 25.01
C LYS A 32 11.34 -1.08 24.57
N ASN A 33 11.52 -2.34 24.97
CA ASN A 33 12.65 -3.15 24.53
C ASN A 33 12.43 -3.63 23.08
N GLN A 34 13.44 -3.47 22.23
CA GLN A 34 13.43 -3.96 20.85
C GLN A 34 13.29 -5.50 20.76
N GLU A 35 13.81 -6.26 21.73
CA GLU A 35 13.66 -7.72 21.77
C GLU A 35 12.20 -8.13 21.98
N ASP A 36 11.51 -7.46 22.90
CA ASP A 36 10.09 -7.70 23.15
C ASP A 36 9.23 -7.29 21.96
N ILE A 37 9.54 -6.14 21.34
CA ILE A 37 8.88 -5.71 20.10
C ILE A 37 9.09 -6.76 19.01
N ALA A 38 10.31 -7.24 18.79
CA ALA A 38 10.62 -8.23 17.77
C ALA A 38 9.81 -9.52 18.00
N LYS A 39 9.70 -9.97 19.25
CA LYS A 39 8.90 -11.12 19.66
C LYS A 39 7.41 -10.92 19.33
N ILE A 40 6.82 -9.78 19.67
CA ILE A 40 5.39 -9.50 19.41
C ILE A 40 5.12 -9.37 17.91
N VAL A 41 6.01 -8.71 17.16
CA VAL A 41 5.90 -8.59 15.70
C VAL A 41 6.04 -9.97 15.03
N GLY A 42 6.85 -10.85 15.62
CA GLY A 42 7.12 -12.21 15.13
C GLY A 42 8.34 -12.26 14.20
N ILE A 43 9.38 -11.49 14.49
CA ILE A 43 10.65 -11.46 13.75
C ILE A 43 11.84 -11.57 14.70
N SER A 44 13.03 -11.89 14.18
CA SER A 44 14.23 -11.90 15.01
C SER A 44 14.65 -10.47 15.40
N PRO A 45 15.26 -10.27 16.59
CA PRO A 45 15.77 -8.95 17.00
C PRO A 45 16.75 -8.35 15.98
N GLY A 46 17.61 -9.19 15.39
CA GLY A 46 18.52 -8.76 14.32
C GLY A 46 17.79 -8.30 13.05
N THR A 47 16.62 -8.87 12.72
CA THR A 47 15.81 -8.40 11.59
C THR A 47 15.18 -7.04 11.91
N LEU A 48 14.62 -6.89 13.11
CA LEU A 48 14.06 -5.60 13.56
C LEU A 48 15.12 -4.49 13.52
N SER A 49 16.31 -4.76 14.07
CA SER A 49 17.43 -3.82 14.04
C SER A 49 17.83 -3.42 12.60
N LYS A 50 17.93 -4.39 11.68
CA LYS A 50 18.17 -4.10 10.26
C LYS A 50 17.03 -3.29 9.63
N ASN A 51 15.79 -3.48 10.07
CA ASN A 51 14.66 -2.68 9.61
C ASN A 51 14.70 -1.24 10.13
N LEU A 52 14.97 -1.05 11.42
CA LEU A 52 15.07 0.27 12.05
C LEU A 52 16.25 1.07 11.49
N THR A 53 17.37 0.41 11.19
CA THR A 53 18.55 1.06 10.58
C THR A 53 18.41 1.28 9.07
N GLY A 54 17.30 0.86 8.46
CA GLY A 54 17.05 1.00 7.02
C GLY A 54 17.86 0.07 6.12
N LYS A 55 18.69 -0.82 6.68
CA LYS A 55 19.45 -1.84 5.92
C LYS A 55 18.51 -2.78 5.16
N ASN A 56 17.36 -3.10 5.76
CA ASN A 56 16.28 -3.87 5.15
C ASN A 56 14.96 -3.12 5.28
N GLN A 57 14.05 -3.22 4.30
CA GLN A 57 12.71 -2.67 4.47
C GLN A 57 11.83 -3.58 5.33
N PHE A 58 10.92 -2.97 6.10
CA PHE A 58 9.86 -3.70 6.79
C PHE A 58 8.98 -4.44 5.78
N GLY A 59 8.60 -5.68 6.11
CA GLY A 59 7.44 -6.31 5.48
C GLY A 59 6.16 -5.58 5.91
N PHE A 60 5.18 -5.45 5.01
CA PHE A 60 3.96 -4.67 5.27
C PHE A 60 3.27 -5.03 6.59
N TRP A 61 3.01 -6.32 6.82
CA TRP A 61 2.35 -6.78 8.05
C TRP A 61 3.17 -6.57 9.32
N ASN A 62 4.50 -6.68 9.22
CA ASN A 62 5.39 -6.42 10.36
C ASN A 62 5.31 -4.95 10.77
N LEU A 63 5.23 -4.05 9.78
CA LEU A 63 5.02 -2.63 10.07
C LEU A 63 3.65 -2.38 10.71
N ILE A 64 2.57 -2.97 10.19
CA ILE A 64 1.24 -2.80 10.78
C ILE A 64 1.24 -3.23 12.25
N LYS A 65 1.83 -4.39 12.56
CA LYS A 65 1.97 -4.86 13.96
C LYS A 65 2.78 -3.87 14.80
N LEU A 66 3.91 -3.38 14.28
CA LEU A 66 4.73 -2.38 14.97
C LEU A 66 3.93 -1.10 15.26
N LEU A 67 3.20 -0.56 14.29
CA LEU A 67 2.38 0.63 14.48
C LEU A 67 1.26 0.41 15.50
N ASN A 68 0.67 -0.79 15.56
CA ASN A 68 -0.34 -1.12 16.58
C ASN A 68 0.28 -1.19 17.99
N ILE A 69 1.54 -1.63 18.12
CA ILE A 69 2.26 -1.65 19.40
C ILE A 69 2.61 -0.25 19.86
N LEU A 70 3.07 0.61 18.93
CA LEU A 70 3.51 1.96 19.25
C LEU A 70 2.35 2.93 19.43
N TYR A 71 1.22 2.73 18.74
CA TYR A 71 0.13 3.69 18.74
C TYR A 71 -1.23 3.02 19.01
N PRO A 72 -1.40 2.23 20.07
CA PRO A 72 -2.54 1.31 20.24
C PRO A 72 -3.92 1.96 20.18
N SER A 73 -4.03 3.25 20.52
CA SER A 73 -5.29 4.01 20.48
C SER A 73 -5.22 5.25 19.59
N ASP A 74 -4.09 5.52 18.95
CA ASP A 74 -3.93 6.67 18.04
C ASP A 74 -4.01 6.23 16.58
N PHE A 75 -5.25 5.96 16.14
CA PHE A 75 -5.54 5.54 14.77
C PHE A 75 -5.12 6.58 13.72
N HIS A 76 -5.16 7.87 14.07
CA HIS A 76 -4.73 8.94 13.17
C HIS A 76 -3.23 8.85 12.91
N LYS A 77 -2.43 8.67 13.97
CA LYS A 77 -0.98 8.50 13.87
C LYS A 77 -0.61 7.20 13.18
N GLN A 78 -1.27 6.08 13.49
CA GLN A 78 -1.07 4.81 12.76
C GLN A 78 -1.26 5.01 11.26
N ARG A 79 -2.37 5.63 10.87
CA ARG A 79 -2.69 5.94 9.47
C ARG A 79 -1.64 6.84 8.83
N LYS A 80 -1.26 7.94 9.48
CA LYS A 80 -0.24 8.87 8.98
C LYS A 80 1.11 8.16 8.77
N MET A 81 1.51 7.31 9.70
CA MET A 81 2.77 6.54 9.59
C MET A 81 2.69 5.51 8.47
N LEU A 82 1.57 4.82 8.30
CA LEU A 82 1.35 3.89 7.20
C LEU A 82 1.41 4.58 5.83
N HIS A 83 0.74 5.72 5.67
CA HIS A 83 0.81 6.53 4.45
C HIS A 83 2.25 6.95 4.14
N THR A 84 2.97 7.42 5.16
CA THR A 84 4.37 7.80 5.02
C THR A 84 5.21 6.62 4.54
N PHE A 85 5.07 5.45 5.17
CA PHE A 85 5.76 4.24 4.74
C PHE A 85 5.45 3.86 3.29
N CYS A 86 4.17 3.85 2.91
CA CYS A 86 3.73 3.53 1.55
C CYS A 86 4.25 4.53 0.51
N SER A 87 4.53 5.78 0.89
CA SER A 87 5.14 6.77 0.00
C SER A 87 6.64 6.51 -0.24
N VAL A 88 7.36 5.92 0.73
CA VAL A 88 8.82 5.75 0.65
C VAL A 88 9.29 4.33 0.39
N THR A 89 8.48 3.31 0.68
CA THR A 89 8.89 1.91 0.47
C THR A 89 9.14 1.64 -1.00
N THR A 90 10.21 0.91 -1.32
CA THR A 90 10.56 0.50 -2.70
C THR A 90 10.16 -0.95 -2.98
N SER A 91 9.74 -1.68 -1.95
CA SER A 91 9.23 -3.05 -2.06
C SER A 91 7.94 -3.11 -2.87
N LYS A 92 8.05 -3.63 -4.10
CA LYS A 92 6.91 -3.82 -5.00
C LYS A 92 5.84 -4.76 -4.43
N LYS A 93 6.25 -5.75 -3.64
CA LYS A 93 5.33 -6.63 -2.91
C LYS A 93 4.55 -5.88 -1.84
N ASN A 94 5.22 -5.03 -1.04
CA ASN A 94 4.53 -4.24 0.00
C ASN A 94 3.48 -3.32 -0.62
N LEU A 95 3.78 -2.70 -1.76
CA LEU A 95 2.84 -1.79 -2.42
C LEU A 95 1.58 -2.50 -2.92
N ARG A 96 1.70 -3.73 -3.43
CA ARG A 96 0.53 -4.56 -3.81
C ARG A 96 -0.32 -4.92 -2.58
N ILE A 97 0.32 -5.40 -1.51
CA ILE A 97 -0.40 -5.71 -0.25
C ILE A 97 -1.07 -4.45 0.32
N ALA A 98 -0.41 -3.30 0.25
CA ALA A 98 -0.94 -2.03 0.72
C ALA A 98 -2.18 -1.57 -0.05
N MET A 99 -2.27 -1.84 -1.36
CA MET A 99 -3.46 -1.51 -2.16
C MET A 99 -4.67 -2.30 -1.66
N GLU A 100 -4.51 -3.62 -1.49
CA GLU A 100 -5.60 -4.45 -0.97
C GLU A 100 -5.97 -4.06 0.46
N TYR A 101 -4.97 -3.80 1.31
CA TYR A 101 -5.22 -3.33 2.67
C TYR A 101 -6.00 -2.02 2.69
N ALA A 102 -5.62 -1.05 1.87
CA ALA A 102 -6.29 0.25 1.77
C ALA A 102 -7.73 0.10 1.28
N ASN A 103 -7.94 -0.73 0.25
CA ASN A 103 -9.26 -1.07 -0.27
C ASN A 103 -10.15 -1.69 0.83
N ALA A 104 -9.67 -2.76 1.47
CA ALA A 104 -10.42 -3.47 2.51
C ALA A 104 -10.73 -2.59 3.74
N LYS A 105 -9.87 -1.60 4.05
CA LYS A 105 -10.10 -0.62 5.13
C LYS A 105 -10.94 0.58 4.72
N GLY A 106 -11.26 0.74 3.44
CA GLY A 106 -11.92 1.94 2.93
C GLY A 106 -11.06 3.20 3.00
N ASP A 107 -9.73 3.09 3.13
CA ASP A 107 -8.83 4.25 3.10
C ASP A 107 -8.57 4.67 1.65
N LEU A 108 -9.56 5.34 1.05
CA LEU A 108 -9.52 5.77 -0.35
C LEU A 108 -8.34 6.67 -0.66
N SER A 109 -7.87 7.47 0.30
CA SER A 109 -6.71 8.33 0.08
C SER A 109 -5.39 7.56 0.02
N LEU A 110 -5.22 6.50 0.84
CA LEU A 110 -4.07 5.61 0.73
C LEU A 110 -4.12 4.84 -0.58
N LEU A 111 -5.30 4.33 -0.93
CA LEU A 111 -5.48 3.59 -2.17
C LEU A 111 -5.15 4.46 -3.39
N LYS A 112 -5.62 5.72 -3.40
CA LYS A 112 -5.29 6.70 -4.44
C LYS A 112 -3.79 6.96 -4.54
N LEU A 113 -3.12 7.21 -3.41
CA LEU A 113 -1.66 7.40 -3.37
C LEU A 113 -0.93 6.22 -4.03
N LEU A 114 -1.32 4.99 -3.69
CA LEU A 114 -0.69 3.77 -4.20
C LEU A 114 -0.96 3.54 -5.69
N VAL A 115 -2.20 3.77 -6.14
CA VAL A 115 -2.60 3.65 -7.55
C VAL A 115 -1.84 4.65 -8.41
N ASP A 116 -1.84 5.93 -8.01
CA ASP A 116 -1.17 7.00 -8.78
C ASP A 116 0.33 6.73 -8.91
N ARG A 117 0.95 6.21 -7.84
CA ARG A 117 2.36 5.82 -7.82
C ARG A 117 2.64 4.63 -8.73
N GLU A 118 1.92 3.52 -8.56
CA GLU A 118 2.28 2.27 -9.21
C GLU A 118 1.75 2.14 -10.65
N ARG A 119 0.86 3.02 -11.10
CA ARG A 119 0.54 3.17 -12.54
C ARG A 119 1.79 3.40 -13.39
N LYS A 120 2.78 4.10 -12.83
CA LYS A 120 4.08 4.39 -13.47
C LYS A 120 5.18 3.41 -13.08
N SER A 121 4.84 2.30 -12.40
CA SER A 121 5.82 1.32 -11.92
C SER A 121 6.58 0.69 -13.08
N SER A 122 7.87 0.40 -12.90
CA SER A 122 8.64 -0.38 -13.87
C SER A 122 8.16 -1.83 -13.97
N LEU A 123 7.56 -2.37 -12.91
CA LEU A 123 7.06 -3.74 -12.87
C LEU A 123 5.64 -3.84 -13.44
N ALA A 124 5.46 -4.65 -14.49
CA ALA A 124 4.17 -4.83 -15.16
C ALA A 124 3.05 -5.29 -14.21
N MET A 125 3.36 -6.22 -13.31
CA MET A 125 2.42 -6.70 -12.29
C MET A 125 1.89 -5.57 -11.39
N ASN A 126 2.72 -4.58 -11.05
CA ASN A 126 2.26 -3.47 -10.21
C ASN A 126 1.40 -2.47 -10.99
N ARG A 127 1.72 -2.25 -12.27
CA ARG A 127 0.86 -1.44 -13.15
C ARG A 127 -0.51 -2.08 -13.33
N GLU A 128 -0.54 -3.40 -13.49
CA GLU A 128 -1.79 -4.17 -13.54
C GLU A 128 -2.61 -4.02 -12.27
N TRP A 129 -1.99 -4.17 -11.09
CA TRP A 129 -2.68 -3.97 -9.82
C TRP A 129 -3.22 -2.54 -9.70
N ALA A 130 -2.39 -1.53 -9.98
CA ALA A 130 -2.82 -0.13 -9.96
C ALA A 130 -4.00 0.13 -10.91
N TYR A 131 -4.01 -0.52 -12.08
CA TYR A 131 -5.10 -0.42 -13.05
C TYR A 131 -6.43 -0.96 -12.52
N VAL A 132 -6.42 -2.13 -11.87
CA VAL A 132 -7.66 -2.69 -11.31
C VAL A 132 -8.14 -1.90 -10.10
N TYR A 133 -7.24 -1.49 -9.20
CA TYR A 133 -7.62 -0.66 -8.05
C TYR A 133 -8.02 0.78 -8.45
N GLU A 134 -7.61 1.28 -9.62
CA GLU A 134 -8.17 2.50 -10.19
C GLU A 134 -9.66 2.34 -10.48
N MET A 135 -10.09 1.21 -11.04
CA MET A 135 -11.53 0.93 -11.24
C MET A 135 -12.30 0.90 -9.92
N VAL A 136 -11.71 0.32 -8.87
CA VAL A 136 -12.26 0.34 -7.51
C VAL A 136 -12.48 1.78 -7.02
N LEU A 137 -11.48 2.66 -7.20
CA LEU A 137 -11.57 4.08 -6.82
C LEU A 137 -12.65 4.82 -7.61
N LEU A 138 -12.70 4.60 -8.92
CA LEU A 138 -13.65 5.25 -9.84
C LEU A 138 -15.10 4.83 -9.58
N ARG A 139 -15.31 3.60 -9.11
CA ARG A 139 -16.62 3.18 -8.59
C ARG A 139 -16.92 3.86 -7.26
N SER A 140 -15.96 3.83 -6.33
CA SER A 140 -16.14 4.32 -4.95
C SER A 140 -16.42 5.81 -4.86
N ASN A 141 -15.88 6.61 -5.78
CA ASN A 141 -16.12 8.06 -5.85
C ASN A 141 -17.30 8.43 -6.78
N GLY A 142 -18.00 7.45 -7.36
CA GLY A 142 -19.12 7.65 -8.27
C GLY A 142 -18.76 8.30 -9.62
N THR A 143 -17.47 8.36 -9.98
CA THR A 143 -17.00 8.95 -11.25
C THR A 143 -17.39 8.09 -12.44
N ILE A 144 -17.37 6.77 -12.29
CA ILE A 144 -17.87 5.83 -13.30
C ILE A 144 -19.05 5.09 -12.71
N LYS A 145 -20.18 5.09 -13.41
CA LYS A 145 -21.41 4.45 -12.94
C LYS A 145 -21.91 3.40 -13.93
N LYS A 146 -22.51 2.34 -13.37
CA LYS A 146 -23.39 1.40 -14.08
C LYS A 146 -22.73 0.84 -15.36
N GLN A 147 -23.29 1.18 -16.52
CA GLN A 147 -22.90 0.61 -17.80
C GLN A 147 -21.45 0.92 -18.18
N GLU A 148 -20.93 2.10 -17.84
CA GLU A 148 -19.55 2.46 -18.20
C GLU A 148 -18.53 1.60 -17.45
N LEU A 149 -18.77 1.31 -16.17
CA LEU A 149 -17.91 0.42 -15.40
C LEU A 149 -18.01 -1.02 -15.91
N LEU A 150 -19.23 -1.48 -16.20
CA LEU A 150 -19.46 -2.81 -16.72
C LEU A 150 -18.74 -3.01 -18.06
N SER A 151 -18.88 -2.06 -19.00
CA SER A 151 -18.20 -2.12 -20.30
C SER A 151 -16.69 -2.21 -20.13
N ARG A 152 -16.08 -1.39 -19.25
CA ARG A 152 -14.63 -1.49 -18.99
C ARG A 152 -14.25 -2.86 -18.43
N LEU A 153 -15.02 -3.40 -17.47
CA LEU A 153 -14.78 -4.73 -16.90
C LEU A 153 -14.95 -5.86 -17.93
N GLU A 154 -15.90 -5.73 -18.86
CA GLU A 154 -16.16 -6.71 -19.92
C GLU A 154 -15.10 -6.66 -21.02
N ASP A 155 -14.68 -5.47 -21.45
CA ASP A 155 -13.55 -5.27 -22.35
C ASP A 155 -12.27 -5.92 -21.82
N HIS A 156 -12.16 -6.07 -20.50
CA HIS A 156 -11.03 -6.73 -19.86
C HIS A 156 -11.09 -8.26 -19.87
N LYS A 157 -12.26 -8.88 -20.00
CA LYS A 157 -12.35 -10.35 -20.08
C LYS A 157 -11.62 -10.89 -21.31
N GLY A 158 -11.46 -10.09 -22.37
CA GLY A 158 -10.64 -10.38 -23.55
C GLY A 158 -9.24 -9.74 -23.56
N SER A 159 -8.90 -8.92 -22.56
CA SER A 159 -7.67 -8.13 -22.54
C SER A 159 -6.46 -8.91 -22.02
N LYS A 160 -5.30 -8.73 -22.67
CA LYS A 160 -4.01 -9.26 -22.20
C LYS A 160 -3.41 -8.47 -21.03
N ILE A 161 -4.09 -7.44 -20.54
CA ILE A 161 -3.57 -6.53 -19.49
C ILE A 161 -3.66 -7.18 -18.10
N ILE A 162 -4.79 -7.82 -17.78
CA ILE A 162 -5.02 -8.45 -16.47
C ILE A 162 -4.65 -9.94 -16.54
N LYS A 163 -3.54 -10.29 -15.89
CA LYS A 163 -2.90 -11.60 -15.94
C LYS A 163 -2.92 -12.31 -14.60
N THR A 164 -2.73 -11.61 -13.48
CA THR A 164 -2.65 -12.26 -12.17
C THR A 164 -4.02 -12.75 -11.71
N ILE A 165 -4.01 -13.87 -10.99
CA ILE A 165 -5.25 -14.50 -10.53
C ILE A 165 -6.00 -13.61 -9.55
N GLU A 166 -5.30 -12.90 -8.68
CA GLU A 166 -5.87 -11.98 -7.71
C GLU A 166 -6.66 -10.86 -8.38
N MET A 167 -6.11 -10.26 -9.45
CA MET A 167 -6.74 -9.16 -10.17
C MET A 167 -7.91 -9.64 -11.03
N LYS A 168 -7.84 -10.86 -11.59
CA LYS A 168 -8.99 -11.50 -12.26
C LYS A 168 -10.15 -11.73 -11.29
N VAL A 169 -9.86 -12.25 -10.09
CA VAL A 169 -10.86 -12.46 -9.04
C VAL A 169 -11.50 -11.13 -8.63
N LEU A 170 -10.69 -10.09 -8.39
CA LEU A 170 -11.19 -8.77 -8.03
C LEU A 170 -12.08 -8.17 -9.12
N CYS A 171 -11.72 -8.30 -10.41
CA CYS A 171 -12.58 -7.86 -11.52
C CYS A 171 -13.91 -8.63 -11.55
N GLY A 172 -13.90 -9.93 -11.25
CA GLY A 172 -15.13 -10.72 -11.11
C GLY A 172 -16.03 -10.18 -10.00
N ILE A 173 -15.46 -9.90 -8.82
CA ILE A 173 -16.19 -9.30 -7.70
C ILE A 173 -16.78 -7.93 -8.09
N LEU A 174 -15.98 -7.07 -8.72
CA LEU A 174 -16.45 -5.77 -9.21
C LEU A 174 -17.57 -5.88 -10.24
N THR A 175 -17.51 -6.89 -11.11
CA THR A 175 -18.56 -7.16 -12.10
C THR A 175 -19.88 -7.48 -11.38
N TYR A 176 -19.86 -8.36 -10.38
CA TYR A 176 -21.06 -8.67 -9.59
C TYR A 176 -21.64 -7.44 -8.87
N TYR A 177 -20.79 -6.63 -8.25
CA TYR A 177 -21.24 -5.40 -7.61
C TYR A 177 -21.84 -4.40 -8.61
N THR A 178 -21.24 -4.30 -9.80
CA THR A 178 -21.76 -3.41 -10.85
C THR A 178 -23.10 -3.90 -11.38
N MET A 179 -23.29 -5.23 -11.54
CA MET A 179 -24.58 -5.80 -11.93
C MET A 179 -25.69 -5.48 -10.93
N TYR A 180 -25.40 -5.52 -9.63
CA TYR A 180 -26.33 -5.05 -8.60
C TYR A 180 -26.65 -3.55 -8.74
N ASP A 181 -25.64 -2.73 -9.06
CA ASP A 181 -25.82 -1.29 -9.28
C ASP A 181 -26.71 -0.96 -10.50
N LEU A 182 -26.96 -1.92 -11.41
CA LEU A 182 -27.86 -1.78 -12.57
C LEU A 182 -29.34 -1.98 -12.24
N GLU A 183 -29.67 -2.60 -11.10
CA GLU A 183 -31.06 -2.85 -10.68
C GLU A 183 -31.79 -1.56 -10.27
N LYS A 184 -31.06 -0.44 -10.14
CA LYS A 184 -31.59 0.89 -9.79
C LYS A 184 -31.38 1.90 -10.90
#